data_AF-A0AAJ5P2Z9-F1
#
_entry.id   AF-A0AAJ5P2Z9-F1
#
_cell.length_a   1.000
_cell.length_b   1.000
_cell.length_c   1.000
_cell.angle_alpha   90.00
_cell.angle_beta   90.00
_cell.angle_gamma   90.00
#
_symmetry.space_group_name_H-M   'P 1'
#
loop_
_entity.id
_entity.type
_entity.pdbx_description
1 polymer ?
#
loop_
_entity_poly.entity_id
_entity_poly.type
_entity_poly.pdbx_seq_one_letter_code
_entity_poly.pdbx_strand_id
1 'polypeptide(L)'
;MQKTVEKILFRVAGVTKYKKAVKEACNMIAEDNGIPEYSKYYGDLSAKEIREEVEEYGLKVFKYRDLDIFNIELIPETDNKYDPNAIKVLIFDNHIGYVPATVSKSIRKYFDDERYHFLIECEIKGGPYKEWDDYEEKVVINNDLDVGFEIYLTIVDSSQKEVIQSESSEIIDDNIFNKEVTKTESIETKTTEAEHIEQNIVSDSFADIVNEINLSETSPKKKLPANKIIFSALYLFLVFFGVVGIPIAPFLAVPLTAWSLYKLYKLFRK
;
A
#
# COMPACT_ATOMS: atom_id res chain seq x y z
N MET A 1 -8.30 29.62 -4.64
CA MET A 1 -8.54 28.73 -5.82
C MET A 1 -9.96 28.14 -5.76
N GLN A 2 -10.23 27.03 -6.46
CA GLN A 2 -11.33 26.12 -6.13
C GLN A 2 -11.10 25.56 -4.71
N LYS A 3 -12.16 25.18 -3.99
CA LYS A 3 -12.04 24.76 -2.58
C LYS A 3 -11.94 23.24 -2.47
N THR A 4 -10.91 22.72 -1.78
CA THR A 4 -10.88 21.29 -1.41
C THR A 4 -11.98 20.96 -0.40
N VAL A 5 -12.74 19.89 -0.67
CA VAL A 5 -13.84 19.41 0.17
C VAL A 5 -13.45 18.15 0.93
N GLU A 6 -12.88 17.17 0.24
CA GLU A 6 -12.53 15.85 0.79
C GLU A 6 -11.21 15.37 0.16
N LYS A 7 -10.34 14.73 0.95
CA LYS A 7 -9.13 14.04 0.47
C LYS A 7 -9.14 12.61 0.99
N ILE A 8 -8.94 11.64 0.11
CA ILE A 8 -9.10 10.22 0.41
C ILE A 8 -7.97 9.43 -0.23
N LEU A 9 -7.34 8.57 0.56
CA LEU A 9 -6.40 7.55 0.08
C LEU A 9 -7.09 6.18 0.12
N PHE A 10 -7.10 5.44 -0.99
CA PHE A 10 -7.62 4.09 -1.02
C PHE A 10 -6.89 3.17 -2.01
N ARG A 11 -6.74 1.89 -1.63
CA ARG A 11 -6.28 0.84 -2.54
C ARG A 11 -7.46 0.31 -3.36
N VAL A 12 -7.28 0.16 -4.67
CA VAL A 12 -8.32 -0.37 -5.58
C VAL A 12 -8.71 -1.79 -5.18
N ALA A 13 -10.01 -2.04 -5.08
CA ALA A 13 -10.59 -3.30 -4.66
C ALA A 13 -10.73 -4.28 -5.83
N GLY A 14 -10.43 -5.57 -5.59
CA GLY A 14 -10.69 -6.65 -6.53
C GLY A 14 -9.69 -6.82 -7.68
N VAL A 15 -8.57 -6.08 -7.69
CA VAL A 15 -7.55 -6.07 -8.77
C VAL A 15 -7.10 -7.47 -9.20
N THR A 16 -6.98 -8.41 -8.26
CA THR A 16 -6.61 -9.81 -8.54
C THR A 16 -7.63 -10.60 -9.36
N LYS A 17 -8.85 -10.10 -9.56
CA LYS A 17 -9.86 -10.64 -10.50
C LYS A 17 -9.66 -10.15 -11.94
N TYR A 18 -8.98 -9.02 -12.13
CA TYR A 18 -8.86 -8.31 -13.41
C TYR A 18 -7.48 -8.45 -14.08
N LYS A 19 -6.73 -9.52 -13.77
CA LYS A 19 -5.29 -9.67 -14.11
C LYS A 19 -4.92 -9.40 -15.59
N LYS A 20 -5.82 -9.62 -16.55
CA LYS A 20 -5.60 -9.24 -17.96
C LYS A 20 -5.60 -7.71 -18.14
N ALA A 21 -6.68 -7.03 -17.73
CA ALA A 21 -6.83 -5.58 -17.84
C ALA A 21 -5.78 -4.84 -17.01
N VAL A 22 -5.43 -5.38 -15.83
CA VAL A 22 -4.34 -4.89 -14.98
C VAL A 22 -2.98 -4.96 -15.68
N LYS A 23 -2.68 -6.07 -16.36
CA LYS A 23 -1.45 -6.18 -17.16
C LYS A 23 -1.45 -5.17 -18.30
N GLU A 24 -2.58 -5.00 -18.98
CA GLU A 24 -2.69 -4.08 -20.12
C GLU A 24 -2.51 -2.62 -19.70
N ALA A 25 -3.16 -2.20 -18.61
CA ALA A 25 -2.93 -0.89 -17.99
C ALA A 25 -1.44 -0.69 -17.64
N CYS A 26 -0.77 -1.69 -17.06
CA CYS A 26 0.67 -1.62 -16.78
C CYS A 26 1.57 -1.59 -18.03
N ASN A 27 1.09 -2.03 -19.21
CA ASN A 27 1.79 -1.82 -20.48
C ASN A 27 1.58 -0.38 -20.95
N MET A 28 0.32 0.08 -21.00
CA MET A 28 -0.06 1.42 -21.47
C MET A 28 0.56 2.54 -20.63
N ILE A 29 0.61 2.40 -19.29
CA ILE A 29 1.34 3.30 -18.40
C ILE A 29 2.83 3.37 -18.78
N ALA A 30 3.46 2.23 -19.06
CA ALA A 30 4.88 2.21 -19.43
C ALA A 30 5.13 2.83 -20.81
N GLU A 31 4.23 2.61 -21.77
CA GLU A 31 4.29 3.23 -23.09
C GLU A 31 4.13 4.77 -23.01
N ASP A 32 3.18 5.26 -22.20
CA ASP A 32 2.95 6.69 -21.93
C ASP A 32 4.15 7.35 -21.22
N ASN A 33 4.79 6.64 -20.28
CA ASN A 33 6.04 7.04 -19.63
C ASN A 33 7.29 6.94 -20.54
N GLY A 34 7.14 6.64 -21.84
CA GLY A 34 8.27 6.57 -22.77
C GLY A 34 9.21 5.38 -22.50
N ILE A 35 8.64 4.24 -22.10
CA ILE A 35 9.30 2.93 -21.90
C ILE A 35 8.78 1.91 -22.96
N PRO A 36 9.07 2.12 -24.27
CA PRO A 36 8.63 1.22 -25.33
C PRO A 36 9.44 -0.10 -25.39
N GLU A 37 10.64 -0.11 -24.80
CA GLU A 37 11.42 -1.33 -24.56
C GLU A 37 11.58 -1.55 -23.05
N TYR A 38 11.70 -2.81 -22.64
CA TYR A 38 11.73 -3.25 -21.23
C TYR A 38 12.96 -2.80 -20.41
N SER A 39 13.72 -1.82 -20.89
CA SER A 39 14.99 -1.33 -20.33
C SER A 39 14.81 -0.34 -19.17
N LYS A 40 13.99 0.70 -19.32
CA LYS A 40 13.87 1.81 -18.34
C LYS A 40 13.01 1.53 -17.10
N TYR A 41 12.45 0.32 -16.97
CA TYR A 41 11.76 -0.06 -15.75
C TYR A 41 12.70 0.02 -14.53
N TYR A 42 12.16 -0.01 -13.32
CA TYR A 42 12.92 0.15 -12.07
C TYR A 42 13.49 1.57 -11.87
N GLY A 43 12.80 2.61 -12.35
CA GLY A 43 13.21 4.02 -12.23
C GLY A 43 14.42 4.40 -13.10
N ASP A 44 14.61 3.74 -14.25
CA ASP A 44 15.79 3.84 -15.14
C ASP A 44 17.16 3.61 -14.45
N LEU A 45 17.15 3.04 -13.24
CA LEU A 45 18.35 2.80 -12.42
C LEU A 45 19.27 1.75 -13.07
N SER A 46 20.58 2.04 -13.10
CA SER A 46 21.56 1.09 -13.61
C SER A 46 21.69 -0.16 -12.73
N ALA A 47 22.29 -1.22 -13.27
CA ALA A 47 22.59 -2.43 -12.50
C ALA A 47 23.53 -2.18 -11.29
N LYS A 48 24.24 -1.05 -11.24
CA LYS A 48 25.04 -0.62 -10.08
C LYS A 48 24.14 0.00 -9.01
N GLU A 49 23.35 1.01 -9.37
CA GLU A 49 22.47 1.72 -8.42
C GLU A 49 21.40 0.79 -7.84
N ILE A 50 20.85 -0.11 -8.66
CA ILE A 50 19.94 -1.16 -8.18
C ILE A 50 20.64 -2.10 -7.18
N ARG A 51 21.92 -2.42 -7.38
CA ARG A 51 22.66 -3.24 -6.42
C ARG A 51 22.85 -2.48 -5.09
N GLU A 52 23.21 -1.21 -5.15
CA GLU A 52 23.38 -0.36 -3.96
C GLU A 52 22.05 -0.21 -3.18
N GLU A 53 20.93 0.05 -3.87
CA GLU A 53 19.58 0.06 -3.29
C GLU A 53 19.22 -1.23 -2.53
N VAL A 54 19.51 -2.40 -3.10
CA VAL A 54 19.09 -3.69 -2.50
C VAL A 54 20.10 -4.26 -1.50
N GLU A 55 21.41 -4.01 -1.67
CA GLU A 55 22.48 -4.58 -0.83
C GLU A 55 22.85 -3.67 0.35
N GLU A 56 22.95 -2.35 0.15
CA GLU A 56 23.33 -1.40 1.20
C GLU A 56 22.12 -0.99 2.04
N TYR A 57 21.01 -0.63 1.38
CA TYR A 57 19.80 -0.14 2.05
C TYR A 57 18.73 -1.22 2.29
N GLY A 58 18.93 -2.44 1.76
CA GLY A 58 18.00 -3.56 1.95
C GLY A 58 16.63 -3.36 1.30
N LEU A 59 16.52 -2.46 0.31
CA LEU A 59 15.25 -2.06 -0.29
C LEU A 59 14.78 -3.05 -1.35
N LYS A 60 13.52 -2.88 -1.78
CA LYS A 60 12.93 -3.59 -2.91
C LYS A 60 12.69 -2.62 -4.06
N VAL A 61 13.45 -2.76 -5.14
CA VAL A 61 13.29 -1.90 -6.31
C VAL A 61 12.19 -2.50 -7.19
N PHE A 62 10.99 -1.89 -7.17
CA PHE A 62 9.85 -2.34 -7.95
C PHE A 62 9.97 -2.00 -9.43
N LYS A 63 9.46 -2.88 -10.32
CA LYS A 63 9.49 -2.69 -11.77
C LYS A 63 8.78 -1.39 -12.19
N TYR A 64 7.65 -1.11 -11.56
CA TYR A 64 6.77 0.03 -11.85
C TYR A 64 6.95 1.20 -10.87
N ARG A 65 8.13 1.29 -10.25
CA ARG A 65 8.55 2.43 -9.43
C ARG A 65 8.66 3.67 -10.31
N ASP A 66 8.25 4.82 -9.77
CA ASP A 66 8.40 6.16 -10.34
C ASP A 66 7.87 6.28 -11.79
N LEU A 67 6.65 5.75 -12.01
CA LEU A 67 5.88 5.92 -13.25
C LEU A 67 4.66 6.82 -13.00
N ASP A 68 4.48 7.86 -13.81
CA ASP A 68 3.32 8.73 -13.76
C ASP A 68 2.07 8.04 -14.35
N ILE A 69 0.88 8.42 -13.88
CA ILE A 69 -0.40 7.81 -14.32
C ILE A 69 -1.46 8.91 -14.50
N PHE A 70 -1.74 9.28 -15.75
CA PHE A 70 -2.64 10.42 -16.06
C PHE A 70 -4.06 10.01 -16.49
N ASN A 71 -4.23 8.88 -17.18
CA ASN A 71 -5.54 8.44 -17.68
C ASN A 71 -6.21 7.48 -16.69
N ILE A 72 -6.94 8.04 -15.71
CA ILE A 72 -7.65 7.31 -14.65
C ILE A 72 -9.10 7.79 -14.61
N GLU A 73 -10.08 6.88 -14.69
CA GLU A 73 -11.50 7.23 -14.60
C GLU A 73 -12.22 6.50 -13.46
N LEU A 74 -13.20 7.17 -12.87
CA LEU A 74 -14.11 6.65 -11.85
C LEU A 74 -15.54 6.68 -12.40
N ILE A 75 -16.13 5.52 -12.67
CA ILE A 75 -17.46 5.40 -13.30
C ILE A 75 -18.45 4.73 -12.34
N PRO A 76 -19.48 5.44 -11.83
CA PRO A 76 -20.55 4.83 -11.04
C PRO A 76 -21.36 3.79 -11.84
N GLU A 77 -21.71 2.68 -11.19
CA GLU A 77 -22.60 1.65 -11.72
C GLU A 77 -23.83 1.51 -10.79
N THR A 78 -24.85 2.33 -11.02
CA THR A 78 -26.08 2.35 -10.19
C THR A 78 -26.95 1.10 -10.34
N ASP A 79 -26.75 0.33 -11.40
CA ASP A 79 -27.38 -0.96 -11.70
C ASP A 79 -26.53 -2.18 -11.24
N ASN A 80 -25.38 -1.95 -10.58
CA ASN A 80 -24.51 -3.03 -10.13
C ASN A 80 -25.22 -3.92 -9.09
N LYS A 81 -25.41 -5.18 -9.46
CA LYS A 81 -26.14 -6.21 -8.70
C LYS A 81 -25.56 -6.58 -7.30
N TYR A 82 -24.44 -5.99 -6.89
CA TYR A 82 -23.80 -6.25 -5.59
C TYR A 82 -23.78 -5.01 -4.66
N ASP A 83 -23.58 -3.81 -5.21
CA ASP A 83 -23.66 -2.54 -4.47
C ASP A 83 -24.09 -1.43 -5.45
N PRO A 84 -25.25 -0.77 -5.29
CA PRO A 84 -25.68 0.33 -6.16
C PRO A 84 -24.82 1.60 -6.02
N ASN A 85 -23.86 1.61 -5.08
CA ASN A 85 -22.83 2.64 -4.94
C ASN A 85 -21.50 2.22 -5.59
N ALA A 86 -21.45 1.10 -6.33
CA ALA A 86 -20.23 0.65 -6.98
C ALA A 86 -19.66 1.73 -7.92
N ILE A 87 -18.36 1.98 -7.82
CA ILE A 87 -17.62 2.88 -8.71
C ILE A 87 -16.49 2.08 -9.31
N LYS A 88 -16.58 1.84 -10.62
CA LYS A 88 -15.56 1.18 -11.43
C LYS A 88 -14.34 2.09 -11.55
N VAL A 89 -13.14 1.51 -11.49
CA VAL A 89 -11.87 2.17 -11.78
C VAL A 89 -11.38 1.69 -13.14
N LEU A 90 -11.24 2.63 -14.08
CA LEU A 90 -10.51 2.43 -15.34
C LEU A 90 -9.12 3.07 -15.23
N ILE A 91 -8.13 2.47 -15.89
CA ILE A 91 -6.87 3.16 -16.23
C ILE A 91 -6.57 2.84 -17.71
N PHE A 92 -6.44 3.85 -18.57
CA PHE A 92 -6.41 3.70 -20.04
C PHE A 92 -7.49 2.72 -20.54
N ASP A 93 -8.78 3.06 -20.32
CA ASP A 93 -9.98 2.25 -20.61
C ASP A 93 -10.06 0.84 -19.94
N ASN A 94 -8.99 0.37 -19.30
CA ASN A 94 -8.93 -0.97 -18.72
C ASN A 94 -9.55 -0.99 -17.32
N HIS A 95 -10.64 -1.75 -17.17
CA HIS A 95 -11.27 -2.01 -15.88
C HIS A 95 -10.33 -2.82 -14.97
N ILE A 96 -9.64 -2.14 -14.07
CA ILE A 96 -8.68 -2.74 -13.13
C ILE A 96 -9.32 -3.18 -11.80
N GLY A 97 -10.45 -2.59 -11.41
CA GLY A 97 -11.19 -2.95 -10.19
C GLY A 97 -12.23 -1.90 -9.82
N TYR A 98 -12.56 -1.81 -8.52
CA TYR A 98 -13.53 -0.85 -7.99
C TYR A 98 -12.93 -0.01 -6.86
N VAL A 99 -13.54 1.15 -6.59
CA VAL A 99 -13.38 1.86 -5.32
C VAL A 99 -13.92 0.98 -4.19
N PRO A 100 -13.26 0.87 -3.01
CA PRO A 100 -13.76 0.10 -1.88
C PRO A 100 -15.13 0.59 -1.41
N ALA A 101 -16.09 -0.32 -1.22
CA ALA A 101 -17.50 0.01 -0.98
C ALA A 101 -17.78 1.00 0.17
N THR A 102 -16.92 1.07 1.19
CA THR A 102 -16.99 2.08 2.26
C THR A 102 -16.68 3.48 1.76
N VAL A 103 -15.65 3.63 0.93
CA VAL A 103 -15.27 4.89 0.26
C VAL A 103 -16.30 5.25 -0.81
N SER A 104 -16.75 4.28 -1.62
CA SER A 104 -17.74 4.53 -2.68
C SER A 104 -19.02 5.15 -2.11
N LYS A 105 -19.46 4.69 -0.94
CA LYS A 105 -20.62 5.26 -0.21
C LYS A 105 -20.37 6.67 0.33
N SER A 106 -19.14 7.06 0.69
CA SER A 106 -18.86 8.44 1.12
C SER A 106 -18.80 9.39 -0.08
N ILE A 107 -18.28 8.96 -1.23
CA ILE A 107 -18.06 9.82 -2.40
C ILE A 107 -19.20 9.83 -3.44
N ARG A 108 -20.08 8.81 -3.48
CA ARG A 108 -21.14 8.70 -4.51
C ARG A 108 -21.96 9.98 -4.67
N LYS A 109 -22.20 10.70 -3.57
CA LYS A 109 -22.91 12.00 -3.49
C LYS A 109 -22.33 13.12 -4.36
N TYR A 110 -21.04 13.05 -4.73
CA TYR A 110 -20.36 14.08 -5.52
C TYR A 110 -20.42 13.83 -7.04
N PHE A 111 -20.84 12.65 -7.49
CA PHE A 111 -20.88 12.29 -8.92
C PHE A 111 -22.14 12.82 -9.65
N ASP A 112 -23.20 13.18 -8.91
CA ASP A 112 -24.47 13.68 -9.50
C ASP A 112 -24.56 15.21 -9.52
N ASP A 113 -23.47 15.93 -9.19
CA ASP A 113 -23.43 17.38 -9.05
C ASP A 113 -22.17 17.97 -9.70
N GLU A 114 -22.35 18.59 -10.86
CA GLU A 114 -21.29 19.12 -11.75
C GLU A 114 -20.37 20.16 -11.08
N ARG A 115 -20.73 20.68 -9.90
CA ARG A 115 -19.88 21.61 -9.13
C ARG A 115 -18.65 20.92 -8.55
N TYR A 116 -18.69 19.60 -8.35
CA TYR A 116 -17.56 18.84 -7.84
C TYR A 116 -16.68 18.29 -8.96
N HIS A 117 -15.37 18.39 -8.76
CA HIS A 117 -14.39 17.78 -9.66
C HIS A 117 -13.46 16.86 -8.88
N PHE A 118 -12.99 15.82 -9.57
CA PHE A 118 -12.17 14.74 -9.00
C PHE A 118 -10.75 14.90 -9.54
N LEU A 119 -9.82 15.27 -8.66
CA LEU A 119 -8.39 15.27 -8.97
C LEU A 119 -7.83 13.94 -8.47
N ILE A 120 -7.27 13.14 -9.39
CA ILE A 120 -6.92 11.75 -9.15
C ILE A 120 -5.43 11.55 -9.44
N GLU A 121 -4.69 11.15 -8.42
CA GLU A 121 -3.30 10.68 -8.52
C GLU A 121 -3.28 9.17 -8.19
N CYS A 122 -2.43 8.39 -8.84
CA CYS A 122 -2.36 6.94 -8.62
C CYS A 122 -0.91 6.43 -8.64
N GLU A 123 -0.62 5.42 -7.81
CA GLU A 123 0.66 4.73 -7.76
C GLU A 123 0.46 3.21 -7.90
N ILE A 124 1.36 2.53 -8.64
CA ILE A 124 1.38 1.06 -8.71
C ILE A 124 2.07 0.50 -7.47
N LYS A 125 1.37 -0.36 -6.71
CA LYS A 125 1.90 -1.04 -5.53
C LYS A 125 2.12 -2.53 -5.83
N GLY A 126 3.31 -3.06 -5.50
CA GLY A 126 3.62 -4.48 -5.70
C GLY A 126 4.00 -4.82 -7.16
N GLY A 127 3.70 -6.04 -7.59
CA GLY A 127 4.21 -6.56 -8.86
C GLY A 127 5.67 -7.01 -8.80
N PRO A 128 6.31 -7.24 -9.97
CA PRO A 128 7.70 -7.69 -10.05
C PRO A 128 8.67 -6.69 -9.43
N TYR A 129 9.68 -7.16 -8.71
CA TYR A 129 10.68 -6.31 -8.07
C TYR A 129 12.06 -7.01 -8.01
N LYS A 130 13.09 -6.24 -7.67
CA LYS A 130 14.46 -6.74 -7.43
C LYS A 130 14.80 -6.63 -5.94
N GLU A 131 15.47 -7.66 -5.41
CA GLU A 131 16.00 -7.71 -4.04
C GLU A 131 17.38 -8.38 -4.02
N TRP A 132 18.07 -8.25 -2.89
CA TRP A 132 19.34 -8.91 -2.63
C TRP A 132 19.14 -10.34 -2.12
N ASP A 133 19.88 -11.31 -2.67
CA ASP A 133 19.93 -12.68 -2.18
C ASP A 133 21.23 -12.89 -1.38
N ASP A 134 21.12 -12.88 -0.05
CA ASP A 134 22.22 -13.13 0.90
C ASP A 134 22.87 -14.52 0.79
N TYR A 135 22.21 -15.49 0.15
CA TYR A 135 22.76 -16.84 -0.03
C TYR A 135 23.54 -16.99 -1.33
N GLU A 136 23.12 -16.27 -2.36
CA GLU A 136 23.71 -16.30 -3.72
C GLU A 136 24.60 -15.07 -4.02
N GLU A 137 24.68 -14.11 -3.10
CA GLU A 137 25.48 -12.88 -3.15
C GLU A 137 25.27 -12.07 -4.45
N LYS A 138 23.98 -11.93 -4.84
CA LYS A 138 23.55 -11.28 -6.09
C LYS A 138 22.16 -10.63 -5.99
N VAL A 139 21.88 -9.73 -6.93
CA VAL A 139 20.52 -9.20 -7.17
C VAL A 139 19.67 -10.26 -7.87
N VAL A 140 18.45 -10.51 -7.37
CA VAL A 140 17.47 -11.44 -7.95
C VAL A 140 16.16 -10.72 -8.30
N ILE A 141 15.36 -11.31 -9.19
CA ILE A 141 14.03 -10.79 -9.57
C ILE A 141 12.95 -11.70 -8.96
N ASN A 142 12.05 -11.11 -8.18
CA ASN A 142 10.92 -11.81 -7.57
C ASN A 142 9.57 -11.29 -8.13
N ASN A 143 8.54 -12.15 -8.07
CA ASN A 143 7.24 -11.99 -8.72
C ASN A 143 6.09 -12.56 -7.84
N ASP A 144 6.30 -12.69 -6.53
CA ASP A 144 5.33 -13.24 -5.57
C ASP A 144 4.24 -12.24 -5.14
N LEU A 145 4.49 -10.93 -5.31
CA LEU A 145 3.52 -9.86 -5.06
C LEU A 145 2.65 -9.59 -6.29
N ASP A 146 1.33 -9.79 -6.15
CA ASP A 146 0.34 -9.33 -7.13
C ASP A 146 0.38 -7.80 -7.28
N VAL A 147 0.17 -7.30 -8.50
CA VAL A 147 0.02 -5.87 -8.79
C VAL A 147 -1.26 -5.33 -8.13
N GLY A 148 -1.16 -4.16 -7.50
CA GLY A 148 -2.27 -3.35 -7.04
C GLY A 148 -2.08 -1.88 -7.43
N PHE A 149 -3.13 -1.09 -7.23
CA PHE A 149 -3.14 0.35 -7.47
C PHE A 149 -3.63 1.04 -6.19
N GLU A 150 -3.00 2.15 -5.86
CA GLU A 150 -3.36 3.01 -4.72
C GLU A 150 -3.65 4.41 -5.26
N ILE A 151 -4.82 4.95 -4.91
CA ILE A 151 -5.35 6.20 -5.46
C ILE A 151 -5.45 7.24 -4.35
N TYR A 152 -4.92 8.42 -4.64
CA TYR A 152 -5.09 9.64 -3.87
C TYR A 152 -6.13 10.49 -4.60
N LEU A 153 -7.34 10.54 -4.06
CA LEU A 153 -8.45 11.32 -4.59
C LEU A 153 -8.62 12.62 -3.80
N THR A 154 -8.52 13.76 -4.47
CA THR A 154 -8.94 15.06 -3.94
C THR A 154 -10.21 15.52 -4.64
N ILE A 155 -11.25 15.81 -3.87
CA ILE A 155 -12.54 16.32 -4.37
C ILE A 155 -12.59 17.83 -4.11
N VAL A 156 -12.82 18.61 -5.17
CA VAL A 156 -12.86 20.08 -5.11
C VAL A 156 -14.22 20.62 -5.53
N ASP A 157 -14.69 21.66 -4.85
CA ASP A 157 -15.87 22.45 -5.21
C ASP A 157 -15.42 23.65 -6.06
N SER A 158 -15.86 23.67 -7.32
CA SER A 158 -15.54 24.72 -8.29
C SER A 158 -16.40 26.00 -8.13
N SER A 159 -17.53 25.91 -7.42
CA SER A 159 -18.42 27.03 -7.14
C SER A 159 -17.92 27.91 -5.98
N GLN A 160 -17.15 27.34 -5.05
CA GLN A 160 -16.53 28.06 -3.93
C GLN A 160 -15.14 28.60 -4.29
N LYS A 161 -14.98 29.93 -4.25
CA LYS A 161 -13.66 30.57 -4.20
C LYS A 161 -13.12 30.50 -2.77
N GLU A 162 -11.98 29.84 -2.62
CA GLU A 162 -11.20 29.83 -1.38
C GLU A 162 -10.79 31.25 -0.96
N VAL A 163 -11.06 31.58 0.31
CA VAL A 163 -10.75 32.87 0.92
C VAL A 163 -9.41 32.76 1.65
N ILE A 164 -8.37 33.33 1.07
CA ILE A 164 -7.06 33.45 1.72
C ILE A 164 -7.16 34.55 2.78
N GLN A 165 -7.30 34.17 4.05
CA GLN A 165 -7.09 35.09 5.17
C GLN A 165 -5.58 35.27 5.37
N SER A 166 -5.02 36.29 4.71
CA SER A 166 -3.67 36.75 5.02
C SER A 166 -3.70 37.54 6.33
N GLU A 167 -3.27 36.93 7.43
CA GLU A 167 -2.95 37.64 8.68
C GLU A 167 -1.67 38.45 8.49
N SER A 168 -1.77 39.56 7.75
CA SER A 168 -0.72 40.56 7.66
C SER A 168 -0.59 41.27 9.01
N SER A 169 0.42 40.88 9.80
CA SER A 169 0.76 41.53 11.06
C SER A 169 1.28 42.95 10.79
N GLU A 170 0.41 43.94 10.75
CA GLU A 170 0.81 45.34 10.65
C GLU A 170 1.56 45.75 11.92
N ILE A 171 2.84 46.08 11.77
CA ILE A 171 3.66 46.65 12.85
C ILE A 171 3.27 48.13 12.98
N ILE A 172 2.45 48.43 13.98
CA ILE A 172 2.08 49.81 14.33
C ILE A 172 3.12 50.36 15.31
N ASP A 173 4.19 50.93 14.77
CA ASP A 173 4.95 51.97 15.45
C ASP A 173 4.26 53.31 15.17
N ASP A 174 3.72 53.97 16.20
CA ASP A 174 3.84 55.43 16.28
C ASP A 174 3.62 55.98 17.70
N ASN A 175 4.19 57.14 17.99
CA ASN A 175 4.27 57.71 19.35
C ASN A 175 3.31 58.89 19.58
N ILE A 176 2.70 58.92 20.77
CA ILE A 176 2.36 60.14 21.54
C ILE A 176 1.42 61.18 20.88
N PHE A 177 0.20 61.31 21.41
CA PHE A 177 -0.17 62.47 22.26
C PHE A 177 -1.49 62.20 23.03
N ASN A 178 -1.69 62.87 24.17
CA ASN A 178 -2.89 62.75 25.00
C ASN A 178 -4.01 63.71 24.55
N LYS A 179 -5.29 63.40 24.86
CA LYS A 179 -6.18 64.24 25.73
C LYS A 179 -7.68 63.87 25.62
N GLU A 180 -8.34 63.79 26.79
CA GLU A 180 -9.80 63.79 27.09
C GLU A 180 -10.71 62.76 26.37
N VAL A 181 -11.44 61.82 27.00
CA VAL A 181 -12.29 61.77 28.23
C VAL A 181 -13.77 62.15 27.96
N THR A 182 -14.67 61.34 28.55
CA THR A 182 -16.15 61.26 28.40
C THR A 182 -16.64 60.36 27.25
N LYS A 183 -17.66 59.50 27.42
CA LYS A 183 -18.48 59.17 28.62
C LYS A 183 -19.10 57.76 28.53
N THR A 184 -19.46 57.21 29.71
CA THR A 184 -20.61 56.33 30.05
C THR A 184 -21.56 55.92 28.91
N GLU A 185 -22.08 54.69 28.79
CA GLU A 185 -22.12 53.50 29.67
C GLU A 185 -22.62 52.29 28.80
N SER A 186 -22.86 51.04 29.24
CA SER A 186 -23.08 50.45 30.57
C SER A 186 -22.44 49.03 30.72
N ILE A 187 -23.07 48.11 31.47
CA ILE A 187 -22.64 46.73 31.77
C ILE A 187 -23.89 45.81 31.75
N GLU A 188 -23.82 44.62 31.15
CA GLU A 188 -24.34 43.41 31.82
C GLU A 188 -23.66 42.12 31.34
N THR A 189 -23.17 41.35 32.32
CA THR A 189 -22.52 40.04 32.16
C THR A 189 -23.40 38.94 32.75
N LYS A 190 -23.38 37.72 32.20
CA LYS A 190 -23.70 36.50 32.96
C LYS A 190 -23.02 35.25 32.40
N THR A 191 -22.07 34.75 33.17
CA THR A 191 -21.60 33.36 33.27
C THR A 191 -22.65 32.47 33.99
N THR A 192 -22.52 31.14 34.07
CA THR A 192 -21.42 30.28 33.57
C THR A 192 -21.89 29.29 32.46
N GLU A 193 -22.00 27.94 32.55
CA GLU A 193 -21.74 26.88 33.55
C GLU A 193 -21.48 25.54 32.82
N ALA A 194 -20.96 24.51 33.51
CA ALA A 194 -20.59 23.21 32.92
C ALA A 194 -20.81 22.04 33.88
N GLU A 195 -21.03 20.81 33.37
CA GLU A 195 -20.74 19.57 34.12
C GLU A 195 -20.65 18.29 33.24
N HIS A 196 -20.28 17.17 33.89
CA HIS A 196 -19.81 15.89 33.33
C HIS A 196 -20.89 14.79 33.28
N ILE A 197 -20.85 13.92 32.24
CA ILE A 197 -21.13 12.46 32.27
C ILE A 197 -20.26 11.85 31.14
N GLU A 198 -19.16 11.12 31.37
CA GLU A 198 -18.95 9.78 31.97
C GLU A 198 -19.15 8.59 30.98
N GLN A 199 -18.31 7.57 31.10
CA GLN A 199 -18.16 6.45 30.15
C GLN A 199 -19.03 5.24 30.52
N ASN A 200 -19.36 4.38 29.55
CA ASN A 200 -19.74 3.00 29.88
C ASN A 200 -19.32 1.99 28.80
N ILE A 201 -19.06 0.75 29.21
CA ILE A 201 -18.51 -0.33 28.38
C ILE A 201 -19.54 -1.46 28.32
N VAL A 202 -19.84 -1.95 27.11
CA VAL A 202 -20.57 -3.20 26.90
C VAL A 202 -19.77 -4.08 25.93
N SER A 203 -19.60 -5.34 26.29
CA SER A 203 -18.82 -6.34 25.54
C SER A 203 -19.74 -7.45 25.06
N ASP A 204 -19.97 -7.54 23.75
CA ASP A 204 -20.66 -8.67 23.14
C ASP A 204 -19.69 -9.83 22.81
N SER A 205 -20.25 -11.03 22.65
CA SER A 205 -19.57 -12.28 23.03
C SER A 205 -18.94 -13.08 21.87
N PHE A 206 -17.76 -13.65 22.13
CA PHE A 206 -17.10 -14.64 21.28
C PHE A 206 -17.76 -16.03 21.41
N ALA A 207 -19.02 -16.17 20.99
CA ALA A 207 -19.82 -17.39 21.20
C ALA A 207 -20.11 -18.21 19.92
N ASP A 208 -20.22 -17.58 18.75
CA ASP A 208 -20.79 -18.23 17.54
C ASP A 208 -19.76 -18.85 16.56
N ILE A 209 -18.48 -18.94 16.93
CA ILE A 209 -17.40 -19.38 16.02
C ILE A 209 -17.24 -20.91 15.96
N VAL A 210 -17.92 -21.67 16.82
CA VAL A 210 -17.68 -23.12 17.01
C VAL A 210 -18.90 -23.96 16.63
N ASN A 211 -19.34 -23.91 15.36
CA ASN A 211 -20.30 -24.92 14.86
C ASN A 211 -20.39 -25.12 13.33
N GLU A 212 -19.29 -25.04 12.57
CA GLU A 212 -19.30 -25.56 11.18
C GLU A 212 -17.97 -26.19 10.74
N ILE A 213 -17.61 -27.31 11.37
CA ILE A 213 -16.54 -28.21 10.92
C ILE A 213 -17.14 -29.61 10.72
N ASN A 214 -17.68 -29.89 9.53
CA ASN A 214 -17.73 -31.20 8.86
C ASN A 214 -18.69 -31.19 7.65
N LEU A 215 -18.19 -30.92 6.44
CA LEU A 215 -18.17 -31.95 5.38
C LEU A 215 -17.22 -31.58 4.22
N SER A 216 -16.98 -32.57 3.36
CA SER A 216 -16.00 -32.58 2.28
C SER A 216 -16.35 -31.72 1.08
N GLU A 217 -15.34 -31.14 0.42
CA GLU A 217 -14.96 -31.64 -0.91
C GLU A 217 -13.49 -31.29 -1.28
N THR A 218 -12.94 -31.99 -2.27
CA THR A 218 -11.48 -32.05 -2.52
C THR A 218 -10.97 -30.99 -3.50
N SER A 219 -9.87 -30.32 -3.16
CA SER A 219 -9.15 -29.38 -4.04
C SER A 219 -7.65 -29.76 -4.15
N PRO A 220 -6.92 -29.31 -5.21
CA PRO A 220 -5.75 -30.04 -5.69
C PRO A 220 -4.48 -29.87 -4.85
N LYS A 221 -3.60 -30.89 -4.91
CA LYS A 221 -2.31 -30.95 -4.18
C LYS A 221 -1.42 -29.74 -4.49
N LYS A 222 -1.40 -28.77 -3.58
CA LYS A 222 -0.49 -27.62 -3.58
C LYS A 222 0.95 -28.14 -3.50
N LYS A 223 1.73 -28.02 -4.58
CA LYS A 223 3.14 -28.42 -4.60
C LYS A 223 3.91 -27.61 -3.54
N LEU A 224 4.50 -28.29 -2.56
CA LEU A 224 5.48 -27.64 -1.68
C LEU A 224 6.70 -27.20 -2.50
N PRO A 225 7.33 -26.06 -2.17
CA PRO A 225 8.56 -25.65 -2.83
C PRO A 225 9.65 -26.70 -2.57
N ALA A 226 10.44 -27.01 -3.61
CA ALA A 226 11.34 -28.16 -3.61
C ALA A 226 12.37 -28.12 -2.46
N ASN A 227 12.80 -26.93 -2.03
CA ASN A 227 13.68 -26.75 -0.89
C ASN A 227 13.14 -27.39 0.41
N LYS A 228 11.85 -27.25 0.73
CA LYS A 228 11.25 -27.86 1.93
C LYS A 228 11.20 -29.39 1.84
N ILE A 229 11.06 -29.94 0.64
CA ILE A 229 11.13 -31.40 0.41
C ILE A 229 12.56 -31.91 0.60
N ILE A 230 13.57 -31.18 0.08
CA ILE A 230 14.99 -31.51 0.23
C ILE A 230 15.42 -31.47 1.70
N PHE A 231 15.06 -30.42 2.46
CA PHE A 231 15.35 -30.35 3.89
C PHE A 231 14.65 -31.44 4.69
N SER A 232 13.40 -31.78 4.37
CA SER A 232 12.67 -32.89 5.00
C SER A 232 13.37 -34.23 4.75
N ALA A 233 13.77 -34.51 3.50
CA ALA A 233 14.49 -35.72 3.14
C ALA A 233 15.88 -35.81 3.81
N LEU A 234 16.62 -34.69 3.86
CA LEU A 234 17.92 -34.62 4.52
C LEU A 234 17.82 -34.83 6.03
N TYR A 235 16.81 -34.27 6.70
CA TYR A 235 16.56 -34.51 8.12
C TYR A 235 16.21 -35.98 8.37
N LEU A 236 15.35 -36.58 7.55
CA LEU A 236 14.95 -37.98 7.69
C LEU A 236 16.13 -38.94 7.44
N PHE A 237 17.00 -38.62 6.48
CA PHE A 237 18.28 -39.30 6.24
C PHE A 237 19.22 -39.20 7.47
N LEU A 238 19.42 -38.01 8.03
CA LEU A 238 20.27 -37.80 9.20
C LEU A 238 19.75 -38.54 10.45
N VAL A 239 18.43 -38.58 10.66
CA VAL A 239 17.82 -39.39 11.73
C VAL A 239 18.05 -40.89 11.48
N PHE A 240 17.87 -41.36 10.24
CA PHE A 240 18.05 -42.79 9.92
C PHE A 240 19.50 -43.26 10.14
N PHE A 241 20.49 -42.48 9.70
CA PHE A 241 21.91 -42.81 9.91
C PHE A 241 22.37 -42.55 11.35
N GLY A 242 21.83 -41.54 12.04
CA GLY A 242 22.14 -41.24 13.44
C GLY A 242 21.62 -42.30 14.42
N VAL A 243 20.51 -42.97 14.13
CA VAL A 243 19.93 -44.02 14.97
C VAL A 243 20.53 -45.41 14.71
N VAL A 244 20.87 -45.73 13.45
CA VAL A 244 21.31 -47.08 13.06
C VAL A 244 22.84 -47.29 13.23
N GLY A 245 23.61 -46.25 13.54
CA GLY A 245 25.00 -46.37 13.97
C GLY A 245 25.99 -46.88 12.91
N ILE A 246 25.60 -46.86 11.64
CA ILE A 246 26.48 -47.24 10.52
C ILE A 246 27.55 -46.16 10.35
N PRO A 247 28.86 -46.49 10.44
CA PRO A 247 29.91 -45.53 10.21
C PRO A 247 29.98 -45.17 8.72
N ILE A 248 29.33 -44.07 8.33
CA ILE A 248 29.59 -43.41 7.04
C ILE A 248 31.09 -43.10 7.00
N ALA A 249 31.78 -43.59 5.97
CA ALA A 249 33.24 -43.51 5.89
C ALA A 249 33.72 -42.05 6.09
N PRO A 250 34.68 -41.79 7.00
CA PRO A 250 34.93 -40.44 7.54
C PRO A 250 35.34 -39.40 6.48
N PHE A 251 35.87 -39.86 5.34
CA PHE A 251 36.27 -39.04 4.20
C PHE A 251 35.15 -38.19 3.59
N LEU A 252 33.87 -38.58 3.72
CA LEU A 252 32.73 -37.78 3.25
C LEU A 252 32.11 -36.89 4.32
N ALA A 253 32.26 -37.24 5.61
CA ALA A 253 31.74 -36.43 6.71
C ALA A 253 32.55 -35.14 6.88
N VAL A 254 33.88 -35.21 6.83
CA VAL A 254 34.79 -34.07 7.04
C VAL A 254 34.54 -32.88 6.10
N PRO A 255 34.41 -33.02 4.76
CA PRO A 255 34.15 -31.86 3.90
C PRO A 255 32.77 -31.22 4.16
N LEU A 256 31.74 -32.03 4.49
CA LEU A 256 30.40 -31.52 4.80
C LEU A 256 30.35 -30.78 6.14
N THR A 257 31.00 -31.31 7.18
CA THR A 257 31.08 -30.61 8.48
C THR A 257 31.97 -29.38 8.40
N ALA A 258 33.09 -29.42 7.67
CA ALA A 258 33.95 -28.27 7.44
C ALA A 258 33.23 -27.15 6.66
N TRP A 259 32.47 -27.48 5.61
CA TRP A 259 31.66 -26.50 4.88
C TRP A 259 30.54 -25.90 5.75
N SER A 260 29.87 -26.72 6.57
CA SER A 260 28.87 -26.26 7.53
C SER A 260 29.47 -25.31 8.59
N LEU A 261 30.60 -25.68 9.18
CA LEU A 261 31.33 -24.86 10.16
C LEU A 261 31.89 -23.56 9.55
N TYR A 262 32.39 -23.60 8.31
CA TYR A 262 32.80 -22.40 7.57
C TYR A 262 31.61 -21.45 7.33
N LYS A 263 30.47 -21.99 6.90
CA LYS A 263 29.24 -21.20 6.67
C LYS A 263 28.70 -20.61 7.97
N LEU A 264 28.79 -21.34 9.08
CA LEU A 264 28.44 -20.85 10.43
C LEU A 264 29.42 -19.75 10.89
N TYR A 265 30.73 -19.93 10.68
CA TYR A 265 31.74 -18.93 11.02
C TYR A 265 31.59 -17.62 10.23
N LYS A 266 31.23 -17.68 8.94
CA LYS A 266 30.91 -16.48 8.13
C LYS A 266 29.71 -15.72 8.68
N LEU A 267 28.70 -16.42 9.22
CA LEU A 267 27.49 -15.83 9.83
C LEU A 267 27.76 -15.09 11.16
N PHE A 268 28.71 -15.55 11.97
CA PHE A 268 29.06 -14.95 13.27
C PHE A 268 30.23 -13.94 13.21
N ARG A 269 30.46 -13.32 12.04
CA ARG A 269 31.55 -12.34 11.84
C ARG A 269 31.09 -11.01 11.24
N LYS A 270 29.85 -10.61 11.51
CA LYS A 270 29.42 -9.20 11.58
C LYS A 270 29.74 -8.67 12.98
#